data_AF-A0A1Y3SRT9-F1
#
_entry.id   AF-A0A1Y3SRT9-F1
#
_cell.length_a   1.000
_cell.length_b   1.000
_cell.length_c   1.000
_cell.angle_alpha   90.00
_cell.angle_beta   90.00
_cell.angle_gamma   90.00
#
_symmetry.space_group_name_H-M   'P 1'
#
loop_
_entity.id
_entity.type
_entity.pdbx_description
1 polymer ?
#
loop_
_entity_poly.entity_id
_entity_poly.type
_entity_poly.pdbx_seq_one_letter_code
_entity_poly.pdbx_strand_id
1 'polypeptide(L)'
;MDMKKIGAFLKALRKEKGLTQEQAGEIFMVTGRTVSRWETGVNMPDLGLLVQIAEFYDVELDEIFSGERKNEDMDKKLKDTLLKAADYSELEKEKKAKAGNAAFMLMFSVCVIAIVIQMALTADLGRAAGETAAVIIGGIVYLALILYNGLWERRTEKKLWLTDLVVSILCGGFFSVLYGCCILKMGAERIEAVRLGTGFFVGITIVGFLVLRGLACINKKQRDKGKKVEL
;
A
#
# COMPACT_ATOMS: atom_id res chain seq x y z
N MET A 1 15.58 -24.96 24.14
CA MET A 1 14.68 -26.01 24.66
C MET A 1 14.73 -25.94 26.17
N ASP A 2 13.68 -25.48 26.83
CA ASP A 2 13.66 -25.28 28.28
C ASP A 2 13.00 -26.47 28.97
N MET A 3 13.81 -27.33 29.59
CA MET A 3 13.30 -28.54 30.25
C MET A 3 12.34 -28.26 31.42
N LYS A 4 12.46 -27.10 32.08
CA LYS A 4 11.51 -26.72 33.14
C LYS A 4 10.16 -26.35 32.56
N LYS A 5 10.14 -25.63 31.43
CA LYS A 5 8.90 -25.27 30.74
C LYS A 5 8.17 -26.52 30.24
N ILE A 6 8.91 -27.46 29.63
CA ILE A 6 8.38 -28.75 29.18
C ILE A 6 7.82 -29.57 30.35
N GLY A 7 8.58 -29.70 31.44
CA GLY A 7 8.12 -30.42 32.64
C GLY A 7 6.86 -29.81 33.25
N ALA A 8 6.79 -28.47 33.32
CA ALA A 8 5.60 -27.76 33.79
C ALA A 8 4.39 -28.01 32.87
N PHE A 9 4.60 -28.10 31.56
CA PHE A 9 3.57 -28.41 30.59
C PHE A 9 3.06 -29.85 30.72
N LEU A 10 3.96 -30.85 30.83
CA LEU A 10 3.58 -32.25 31.10
C LEU A 10 2.77 -32.39 32.40
N LYS A 11 3.15 -31.63 33.44
CA LYS A 11 2.40 -31.56 34.70
C LYS A 11 1.01 -30.96 34.52
N ALA A 12 0.87 -29.95 33.67
CA ALA A 12 -0.42 -29.34 33.34
C ALA A 12 -1.32 -30.37 32.64
N LEU A 13 -0.82 -31.05 31.60
CA LEU A 13 -1.56 -32.08 30.86
C LEU A 13 -2.05 -33.22 31.78
N ARG A 14 -1.19 -33.71 32.68
CA ARG A 14 -1.60 -34.72 33.67
C ARG A 14 -2.74 -34.22 34.56
N LYS A 15 -2.63 -32.99 35.05
CA LYS A 15 -3.65 -32.38 35.92
C LYS A 15 -4.96 -32.11 35.18
N GLU A 16 -4.93 -31.75 33.90
CA GLU A 16 -6.12 -31.60 33.05
C GLU A 16 -6.93 -32.91 32.96
N LYS A 17 -6.25 -34.06 32.96
CA LYS A 17 -6.89 -35.40 33.04
C LYS A 17 -7.23 -35.84 34.46
N GLY A 18 -6.96 -35.03 35.48
CA GLY A 18 -7.26 -35.35 36.88
C GLY A 18 -6.42 -36.49 37.49
N LEU A 19 -5.27 -36.83 36.90
CA LEU A 19 -4.47 -37.99 37.31
C LEU A 19 -3.43 -37.65 38.38
N THR A 20 -3.10 -38.58 39.28
CA THR A 20 -1.91 -38.50 40.15
C THR A 20 -0.64 -38.91 39.40
N GLN A 21 0.55 -38.62 39.97
CA GLN A 21 1.82 -39.02 39.35
C GLN A 21 1.96 -40.54 39.27
N GLU A 22 1.41 -41.25 40.26
CA GLU A 22 1.38 -42.72 40.33
C GLU A 22 0.51 -43.29 39.22
N GLN A 23 -0.71 -42.75 39.04
CA GLN A 23 -1.63 -43.18 37.98
C GLN A 23 -1.07 -42.91 36.58
N ALA A 24 -0.45 -41.74 36.37
CA ALA A 24 0.24 -41.46 35.11
C ALA A 24 1.43 -42.39 34.88
N GLY A 25 2.15 -42.76 35.95
CA GLY A 25 3.22 -43.74 35.87
C GLY A 25 2.73 -45.10 35.40
N GLU A 26 1.62 -45.59 35.98
CA GLU A 26 1.00 -46.86 35.58
C GLU A 26 0.60 -46.87 34.10
N ILE A 27 0.02 -45.76 33.60
CA ILE A 27 -0.39 -45.62 32.19
C ILE A 27 0.81 -45.71 31.24
N PHE A 28 1.91 -45.02 31.57
CA PHE A 28 3.12 -44.99 30.73
C PHE A 28 4.13 -46.09 31.09
N MET A 29 3.75 -47.08 31.89
CA MET A 29 4.59 -48.19 32.34
C MET A 29 5.91 -47.73 33.01
N VAL A 30 5.86 -46.64 33.79
CA VAL A 30 6.98 -46.12 34.59
C VAL A 30 6.57 -45.91 36.05
N THR A 31 7.53 -45.58 36.91
CA THR A 31 7.22 -45.21 38.30
C THR A 31 6.74 -43.75 38.40
N GLY A 32 5.85 -43.45 39.36
CA GLY A 32 5.44 -42.06 39.64
C GLY A 32 6.61 -41.13 39.98
N ARG A 33 7.70 -41.65 40.56
CA ARG A 33 8.97 -40.91 40.74
C ARG A 33 9.56 -40.46 39.41
N THR A 34 9.47 -41.28 38.37
CA THR A 34 9.97 -40.94 37.02
C THR A 34 9.14 -39.82 36.42
N VAL A 35 7.81 -39.91 36.54
CA VAL A 35 6.89 -38.82 36.13
C VAL A 35 7.23 -37.51 36.85
N SER A 36 7.49 -37.56 38.17
CA SER A 36 7.89 -36.38 38.94
C SER A 36 9.19 -35.74 38.45
N ARG A 37 10.18 -36.56 38.02
CA ARG A 37 11.44 -36.06 37.45
C ARG A 37 11.23 -35.40 36.08
N TRP A 38 10.31 -35.90 35.27
CA TRP A 38 9.91 -35.23 34.02
C TRP A 38 9.24 -33.89 34.32
N GLU A 39 8.29 -33.88 35.24
CA GLU A 39 7.53 -32.67 35.59
C GLU A 39 8.37 -31.56 36.22
N THR A 40 9.49 -31.93 36.83
CA THR A 40 10.45 -30.99 37.44
C THR A 40 11.59 -30.61 36.49
N GLY A 41 11.60 -31.14 35.27
CA GLY A 41 12.64 -30.89 34.26
C GLY A 41 14.00 -31.49 34.60
N VAL A 42 14.04 -32.50 35.49
CA VAL A 42 15.28 -33.19 35.90
C VAL A 42 15.75 -34.17 34.82
N ASN A 43 14.82 -34.80 34.11
CA ASN A 43 15.08 -35.62 32.94
C ASN A 43 13.91 -35.52 31.94
N MET A 44 14.09 -36.08 30.76
CA MET A 44 13.08 -36.10 29.70
C MET A 44 12.65 -37.55 29.45
N PRO A 45 11.37 -37.82 29.12
CA PRO A 45 10.98 -39.10 28.54
C PRO A 45 11.74 -39.34 27.23
N ASP A 46 11.99 -40.60 26.88
CA ASP A 46 12.55 -40.92 25.58
C ASP A 46 11.56 -40.62 24.44
N LEU A 47 12.04 -40.65 23.20
CA LEU A 47 11.22 -40.32 22.03
C LEU A 47 9.99 -41.22 21.89
N GLY A 48 10.11 -42.51 22.20
CA GLY A 48 8.99 -43.45 22.12
C GLY A 48 7.91 -43.12 23.14
N LEU A 49 8.31 -42.76 24.36
CA LEU A 49 7.38 -42.35 25.40
C LEU A 49 6.78 -40.96 25.15
N LEU A 50 7.53 -40.05 24.54
CA LEU A 50 7.00 -38.74 24.12
C LEU A 50 5.88 -38.88 23.09
N VAL A 51 5.98 -39.84 22.16
CA VAL A 51 4.89 -40.14 21.21
C VAL A 51 3.66 -40.67 21.95
N GLN A 52 3.83 -41.57 22.92
CA GLN A 52 2.71 -42.09 23.72
C GLN A 52 2.03 -41.00 24.56
N ILE A 53 2.83 -40.11 25.15
CA ILE A 53 2.35 -38.95 25.92
C ILE A 53 1.57 -38.01 25.01
N ALA A 54 2.09 -37.70 23.82
CA ALA A 54 1.44 -36.86 22.83
C ALA A 54 0.06 -37.42 22.42
N GLU A 55 0.01 -38.72 22.11
CA GLU A 55 -1.24 -39.41 21.75
C GLU A 55 -2.24 -39.46 22.93
N PHE A 56 -1.79 -39.75 24.14
CA PHE A 56 -2.67 -39.86 25.31
C PHE A 56 -3.29 -38.51 25.73
N TYR A 57 -2.52 -37.43 25.64
CA TYR A 57 -2.96 -36.09 26.02
C TYR A 57 -3.54 -35.27 24.87
N ASP A 58 -3.58 -35.82 23.66
CA ASP A 58 -4.08 -35.17 22.44
C ASP A 58 -3.38 -33.83 22.19
N VAL A 59 -2.05 -33.90 22.03
CA VAL A 59 -1.15 -32.78 21.73
C VAL A 59 -0.10 -33.18 20.69
N GLU A 60 0.41 -32.22 19.93
CA GLU A 60 1.54 -32.43 19.04
C GLU A 60 2.87 -32.53 19.80
N LEU A 61 3.85 -33.28 19.27
CA LEU A 61 5.21 -33.31 19.83
C LEU A 61 5.84 -31.90 19.92
N ASP A 62 5.53 -31.02 18.98
CA ASP A 62 6.00 -29.63 18.97
C ASP A 62 5.44 -28.82 20.15
N GLU A 63 4.20 -29.08 20.58
CA GLU A 63 3.60 -28.47 21.79
C GLU A 63 4.30 -28.96 23.06
N ILE A 64 4.69 -30.23 23.11
CA ILE A 64 5.49 -30.77 24.21
C ILE A 64 6.85 -30.09 24.26
N PHE A 65 7.50 -29.89 23.11
CA PHE A 65 8.83 -29.28 23.03
C PHE A 65 8.85 -27.76 23.22
N SER A 66 7.79 -27.06 22.82
CA SER A 66 7.57 -25.63 23.10
C SER A 66 7.13 -25.39 24.54
N GLY A 67 6.60 -26.42 25.21
CA GLY A 67 6.09 -26.38 26.57
C GLY A 67 4.81 -25.54 26.71
N GLU A 68 4.03 -25.43 25.63
CA GLU A 68 2.78 -24.69 25.59
C GLU A 68 1.86 -25.25 24.51
N ARG A 69 0.53 -25.29 24.77
CA ARG A 69 -0.42 -25.66 23.73
C ARG A 69 -0.37 -24.63 22.60
N LYS A 70 -0.36 -25.11 21.35
CA LYS A 70 -0.67 -24.32 20.17
C LYS A 70 -2.15 -23.99 20.22
N ASN A 71 -2.46 -22.84 20.79
CA ASN A 71 -3.82 -22.34 20.80
C ASN A 71 -4.10 -21.63 19.47
N GLU A 72 -4.74 -22.35 18.53
CA GLU A 72 -5.12 -21.82 17.22
C GLU A 72 -5.92 -20.51 17.31
N ASP A 73 -6.72 -20.34 18.37
CA ASP A 73 -7.50 -19.12 18.60
C ASP A 73 -6.64 -17.91 19.00
N MET A 74 -5.55 -18.11 19.74
CA MET A 74 -4.62 -17.02 20.07
C MET A 74 -3.80 -16.60 18.84
N ASP A 75 -3.33 -17.57 18.06
CA ASP A 75 -2.55 -17.29 16.86
C ASP A 75 -3.41 -16.59 15.80
N LYS A 76 -4.68 -16.98 15.67
CA LYS A 76 -5.67 -16.31 14.82
C LYS A 76 -5.94 -14.87 15.26
N LYS A 77 -6.16 -14.62 16.56
CA LYS A 77 -6.36 -13.25 17.08
C LYS A 77 -5.14 -12.36 16.90
N LEU A 78 -3.94 -12.91 17.07
CA LEU A 78 -2.68 -12.20 16.81
C LEU A 78 -2.56 -11.84 15.32
N LYS A 79 -2.78 -12.82 14.43
CA LYS A 79 -2.81 -12.59 12.98
C LYS A 79 -3.83 -11.52 12.58
N ASP A 80 -5.06 -11.60 13.09
CA ASP A 80 -6.11 -10.61 12.83
C ASP A 80 -5.72 -9.20 13.32
N THR A 81 -5.04 -9.10 14.46
CA THR A 81 -4.59 -7.81 15.01
C THR A 81 -3.46 -7.22 14.17
N LEU A 82 -2.50 -8.06 13.74
CA LEU A 82 -1.41 -7.64 12.86
C LEU A 82 -1.93 -7.23 11.48
N LEU A 83 -2.88 -7.97 10.91
CA LEU A 83 -3.54 -7.63 9.65
C LEU A 83 -4.27 -6.29 9.76
N LYS A 84 -5.03 -6.07 10.84
CA LYS A 84 -5.70 -4.77 11.08
C LYS A 84 -4.72 -3.62 11.24
N ALA A 85 -3.59 -3.83 11.91
CA ALA A 85 -2.56 -2.81 12.09
C ALA A 85 -1.86 -2.48 10.76
N ALA A 86 -1.54 -3.50 9.95
CA ALA A 86 -0.99 -3.32 8.62
C ALA A 86 -1.96 -2.53 7.72
N ASP A 87 -3.23 -2.92 7.70
CA ASP A 87 -4.27 -2.28 6.90
C ASP A 87 -4.50 -0.82 7.35
N TYR A 88 -4.48 -0.54 8.66
CA TYR A 88 -4.52 0.84 9.19
C TYR A 88 -3.35 1.70 8.68
N SER A 89 -2.14 1.13 8.65
CA SER A 89 -0.95 1.84 8.19
C SER A 89 -1.00 2.16 6.69
N GLU A 90 -1.56 1.26 5.88
CA GLU A 90 -1.77 1.48 4.44
C GLU A 90 -2.86 2.53 4.19
N LEU A 91 -3.96 2.50 4.94
CA LEU A 91 -5.02 3.52 4.86
C LEU A 91 -4.51 4.92 5.24
N GLU A 92 -3.64 5.04 6.24
CA GLU A 92 -3.01 6.31 6.59
C GLU A 92 -2.10 6.84 5.47
N LYS A 93 -1.29 5.97 4.86
CA LYS A 93 -0.44 6.34 3.71
C LYS A 93 -1.31 6.84 2.54
N GLU A 94 -2.40 6.14 2.23
CA GLU A 94 -3.34 6.58 1.20
C GLU A 94 -3.99 7.94 1.52
N LYS A 95 -4.42 8.17 2.77
CA LYS A 95 -5.02 9.45 3.18
C LYS A 95 -4.03 10.62 3.07
N LYS A 96 -2.80 10.43 3.56
CA LYS A 96 -1.73 11.45 3.48
C LYS A 96 -1.38 11.76 2.03
N ALA A 97 -1.31 10.74 1.18
CA ALA A 97 -1.09 10.89 -0.26
C ALA A 97 -2.23 11.65 -0.97
N LYS A 98 -3.50 11.28 -0.71
CA LYS A 98 -4.66 11.96 -1.29
C LYS A 98 -4.74 13.43 -0.85
N ALA A 99 -4.48 13.73 0.41
CA ALA A 99 -4.43 15.09 0.93
C ALA A 99 -3.31 15.91 0.28
N GLY A 100 -2.10 15.33 0.16
CA GLY A 100 -0.99 15.96 -0.55
C GLY A 100 -1.30 16.22 -2.02
N ASN A 101 -1.99 15.29 -2.68
CA ASN A 101 -2.40 15.46 -4.08
C ASN A 101 -3.45 16.55 -4.26
N ALA A 102 -4.44 16.61 -3.39
CA ALA A 102 -5.42 17.70 -3.40
C ALA A 102 -4.75 19.06 -3.17
N ALA A 103 -3.82 19.16 -2.21
CA ALA A 103 -3.09 20.40 -1.93
C ALA A 103 -2.21 20.85 -3.12
N PHE A 104 -1.51 19.92 -3.77
CA PHE A 104 -0.71 20.23 -4.96
C PHE A 104 -1.59 20.69 -6.13
N MET A 105 -2.71 19.99 -6.40
CA MET A 105 -3.64 20.37 -7.46
C MET A 105 -4.23 21.77 -7.24
N LEU A 106 -4.53 22.13 -5.99
CA LEU A 106 -4.99 23.46 -5.61
C LEU A 106 -3.89 24.51 -5.85
N MET A 107 -2.66 24.26 -5.38
CA MET A 107 -1.53 25.17 -5.57
C MET A 107 -1.19 25.38 -7.05
N PHE A 108 -1.14 24.30 -7.84
CA PHE A 108 -0.92 24.36 -9.29
C PHE A 108 -2.00 25.18 -10.00
N SER A 109 -3.27 24.99 -9.63
CA SER A 109 -4.39 25.76 -10.18
C SER A 109 -4.27 27.26 -9.86
N VAL A 110 -3.88 27.61 -8.63
CA VAL A 110 -3.64 29.00 -8.22
C VAL A 110 -2.50 29.62 -9.02
N CYS A 111 -1.37 28.91 -9.21
CA CYS A 111 -0.25 29.40 -10.04
C CYS A 111 -0.66 29.65 -11.49
N VAL A 112 -1.42 28.73 -12.09
CA VAL A 112 -1.92 28.89 -13.47
C VAL A 112 -2.84 30.11 -13.56
N ILE A 113 -3.77 30.29 -12.62
CA ILE A 113 -4.68 31.44 -12.59
C ILE A 113 -3.88 32.75 -12.41
N ALA A 114 -2.88 32.77 -11.54
CA ALA A 114 -2.03 33.93 -11.31
C ALA A 114 -1.26 34.34 -12.58
N ILE A 115 -0.67 33.37 -13.31
CA ILE A 115 0.01 33.62 -14.59
C ILE A 115 -0.98 34.18 -15.61
N VAL A 116 -2.20 33.65 -15.67
CA VAL A 116 -3.25 34.15 -16.58
C VAL A 116 -3.64 35.59 -16.25
N ILE A 117 -3.81 35.93 -14.98
CA ILE A 117 -4.12 37.29 -14.54
C ILE A 117 -2.95 38.23 -14.85
N GLN A 118 -1.71 37.82 -14.55
CA GLN A 118 -0.51 38.61 -14.87
C GLN A 118 -0.40 38.87 -16.37
N MET A 119 -0.59 37.84 -17.20
CA MET A 119 -0.62 37.96 -18.65
C MET A 119 -1.73 38.91 -19.12
N ALA A 120 -2.90 38.86 -18.49
CA ALA A 120 -4.02 39.73 -18.84
C ALA A 120 -3.76 41.22 -18.50
N LEU A 121 -2.95 41.51 -17.49
CA LEU A 121 -2.67 42.87 -17.01
C LEU A 121 -1.43 43.51 -17.64
N THR A 122 -0.37 42.73 -17.86
CA THR A 122 0.95 43.26 -18.22
C THR A 122 1.37 43.00 -19.65
N ALA A 123 0.81 41.98 -20.31
CA ALA A 123 1.22 41.49 -21.63
C ALA A 123 2.74 41.27 -21.79
N ASP A 124 3.48 41.10 -20.68
CA ASP A 124 4.92 40.88 -20.67
C ASP A 124 5.22 39.39 -20.79
N LEU A 125 5.50 38.98 -22.03
CA LEU A 125 5.78 37.59 -22.38
C LEU A 125 7.09 37.09 -21.74
N GLY A 126 8.07 37.97 -21.52
CA GLY A 126 9.37 37.60 -20.96
C GLY A 126 9.26 37.18 -19.51
N ARG A 127 8.48 37.92 -18.71
CA ARG A 127 8.23 37.60 -17.31
C ARG A 127 7.38 36.34 -17.15
N ALA A 128 6.34 36.19 -17.97
CA ALA A 128 5.48 35.01 -17.96
C ALA A 128 6.20 33.73 -18.45
N ALA A 129 7.18 33.85 -19.34
CA ALA A 129 7.99 32.71 -19.80
C ALA A 129 8.78 32.06 -18.65
N GLY A 130 9.32 32.86 -17.71
CA GLY A 130 10.02 32.33 -16.54
C GLY A 130 9.09 31.56 -15.59
N GLU A 131 7.90 32.11 -15.32
CA GLU A 131 6.91 31.50 -14.42
C GLU A 131 6.31 30.21 -15.01
N THR A 132 6.03 30.20 -16.32
CA THR A 132 5.54 29.00 -17.01
C THR A 132 6.58 27.88 -17.02
N ALA A 133 7.87 28.19 -17.22
CA ALA A 133 8.94 27.19 -17.11
C ALA A 133 9.02 26.58 -15.71
N ALA A 134 8.92 27.40 -14.66
CA ALA A 134 8.93 26.93 -13.27
C ALA A 134 7.74 26.00 -12.95
N VAL A 135 6.54 26.33 -13.43
CA VAL A 135 5.34 25.50 -13.26
C VAL A 135 5.47 24.16 -13.99
N ILE A 136 6.04 24.15 -15.19
CA ILE A 136 6.29 22.91 -15.96
C ILE A 136 7.28 22.01 -15.23
N ILE A 137 8.41 22.56 -14.78
CA ILE A 137 9.44 21.80 -14.04
C ILE A 137 8.84 21.24 -12.75
N GLY A 138 8.11 22.05 -11.98
CA GLY A 138 7.42 21.62 -10.77
C GLY A 138 6.40 20.50 -11.03
N GLY A 139 5.63 20.61 -12.11
CA GLY A 139 4.69 19.58 -12.55
C GLY A 139 5.37 18.24 -12.90
N ILE A 140 6.50 18.29 -13.61
CA ILE A 140 7.28 17.09 -13.98
C ILE A 140 7.87 16.42 -12.73
N VAL A 141 8.48 17.19 -11.82
CA VAL A 141 9.05 16.66 -10.56
C VAL A 141 7.96 16.01 -9.71
N TYR A 142 6.79 16.66 -9.62
CA TYR A 142 5.65 16.12 -8.88
C TYR A 142 5.12 14.81 -9.49
N LEU A 143 4.97 14.75 -10.82
CA LEU A 143 4.58 13.52 -11.51
C LEU A 143 5.59 12.39 -11.27
N ALA A 144 6.90 12.68 -11.30
CA ALA A 144 7.94 11.71 -11.00
C ALA A 144 7.83 11.18 -9.57
N LEU A 145 7.56 12.05 -8.58
CA LEU A 145 7.37 11.66 -7.18
C LEU A 145 6.10 10.80 -6.97
N ILE A 146 4.98 11.14 -7.61
CA ILE A 146 3.77 10.29 -7.54
C ILE A 146 4.05 8.91 -8.14
N LEU A 147 4.71 8.86 -9.31
CA LEU A 147 5.04 7.61 -9.99
C LEU A 147 6.00 6.76 -9.17
N TYR A 148 6.99 7.39 -8.53
CA TYR A 148 7.96 6.72 -7.66
C TYR A 148 7.28 6.13 -6.42
N ASN A 149 6.36 6.87 -5.81
CA ASN A 149 5.64 6.43 -4.61
C ASN A 149 4.47 5.46 -4.91
N GLY A 150 4.16 5.19 -6.18
CA GLY A 150 3.06 4.31 -6.58
C GLY A 150 1.66 4.86 -6.25
N LEU A 151 1.55 6.15 -5.94
CA LEU A 151 0.32 6.81 -5.47
C LEU A 151 -0.62 7.23 -6.61
N TRP A 152 -0.26 6.95 -7.86
CA TRP A 152 -1.10 7.27 -9.00
C TRP A 152 -2.38 6.43 -8.95
N GLU A 153 -3.49 7.13 -8.69
CA GLU A 153 -4.76 6.57 -8.27
C GLU A 153 -5.22 5.37 -9.11
N ARG A 154 -5.75 4.34 -8.42
CA ARG A 154 -6.38 3.14 -9.00
C ARG A 154 -7.64 3.52 -9.80
N ARG A 155 -7.48 4.06 -11.00
CA ARG A 155 -8.60 4.34 -11.91
C ARG A 155 -9.05 3.03 -12.56
N THR A 156 -10.26 2.58 -12.20
CA THR A 156 -10.88 1.32 -12.62
C THR A 156 -11.06 1.23 -14.15
N GLU A 157 -10.60 0.12 -14.74
CA GLU A 157 -10.14 0.03 -16.14
C GLU A 157 -11.21 0.10 -17.26
N LYS A 158 -12.52 0.13 -16.98
CA LYS A 158 -13.52 -0.19 -18.05
C LYS A 158 -14.05 1.00 -18.88
N LYS A 159 -13.86 2.27 -18.48
CA LYS A 159 -14.24 3.48 -19.27
C LYS A 159 -13.08 4.49 -19.44
N LEU A 160 -11.83 4.00 -19.35
CA LEU A 160 -10.63 4.81 -19.16
C LEU A 160 -10.27 5.74 -20.33
N TRP A 161 -10.43 5.28 -21.57
CA TRP A 161 -9.98 6.03 -22.74
C TRP A 161 -10.84 7.24 -23.07
N LEU A 162 -12.16 7.11 -22.90
CA LEU A 162 -13.12 8.19 -23.10
C LEU A 162 -12.96 9.24 -22.01
N THR A 163 -12.73 8.85 -20.76
CA THR A 163 -12.49 9.82 -19.68
C THR A 163 -11.20 10.61 -19.90
N ASP A 164 -10.12 9.94 -20.30
CA ASP A 164 -8.84 10.61 -20.55
C ASP A 164 -8.94 11.54 -21.78
N LEU A 165 -9.68 11.13 -22.82
CA LEU A 165 -9.96 11.95 -24.00
C LEU A 165 -10.81 13.18 -23.65
N VAL A 166 -11.91 12.99 -22.90
CA VAL A 166 -12.81 14.09 -22.49
C VAL A 166 -12.07 15.08 -21.61
N VAL A 167 -11.30 14.62 -20.62
CA VAL A 167 -10.50 15.49 -19.74
C VAL A 167 -9.49 16.29 -20.57
N SER A 168 -8.82 15.64 -21.52
CA SER A 168 -7.84 16.32 -22.37
C SER A 168 -8.45 17.34 -23.32
N ILE A 169 -9.67 17.09 -23.83
CA ILE A 169 -10.43 18.04 -24.65
C ILE A 169 -10.87 19.24 -23.81
N LEU A 170 -11.43 19.01 -22.61
CA LEU A 170 -11.89 20.10 -21.73
C LEU A 170 -10.74 21.00 -21.28
N CYS A 171 -9.62 20.41 -20.84
CA CYS A 171 -8.43 21.17 -20.48
C CYS A 171 -7.84 21.92 -21.68
N GLY A 172 -7.71 21.24 -22.83
CA GLY A 172 -7.20 21.88 -24.03
C GLY A 172 -8.03 23.06 -24.48
N GLY A 173 -9.36 22.94 -24.41
CA GLY A 173 -10.29 24.00 -24.78
C GLY A 173 -10.14 25.23 -23.89
N PHE A 174 -10.06 25.01 -22.57
CA PHE A 174 -9.83 26.08 -21.61
C PHE A 174 -8.52 26.84 -21.89
N PHE A 175 -7.41 26.12 -22.04
CA PHE A 175 -6.11 26.76 -22.31
C PHE A 175 -6.03 27.41 -23.69
N SER A 176 -6.69 26.85 -24.70
CA SER A 176 -6.76 27.46 -26.03
C SER A 176 -7.51 28.78 -26.04
N VAL A 177 -8.60 28.91 -25.30
CA VAL A 177 -9.35 30.17 -25.18
C VAL A 177 -8.49 31.23 -24.50
N LEU A 178 -7.80 30.86 -23.41
CA LEU A 178 -6.88 31.76 -22.73
C LEU A 178 -5.74 32.23 -23.64
N TYR A 179 -5.13 31.30 -24.38
CA TYR A 179 -4.06 31.61 -25.33
C TYR A 179 -4.54 32.53 -26.46
N GLY A 180 -5.72 32.26 -27.03
CA GLY A 180 -6.33 33.11 -28.05
C GLY A 180 -6.63 34.52 -27.54
N CYS A 181 -7.17 34.66 -26.32
CA CYS A 181 -7.38 35.95 -25.67
C CYS A 181 -6.06 36.71 -25.44
N CYS A 182 -4.98 36.01 -25.10
CA CYS A 182 -3.66 36.63 -24.95
C CYS A 182 -3.13 37.18 -26.27
N ILE A 183 -3.24 36.39 -27.36
CA ILE A 183 -2.78 36.81 -28.69
C ILE A 183 -3.57 38.03 -29.18
N LEU A 184 -4.89 38.05 -28.98
CA LEU A 184 -5.73 39.22 -29.33
C LEU A 184 -5.32 40.47 -28.55
N LYS A 185 -4.98 40.35 -27.26
CA LYS A 185 -4.50 41.47 -26.44
C LYS A 185 -3.14 42.01 -26.90
N MET A 186 -2.30 41.19 -27.51
CA MET A 186 -1.02 41.61 -28.09
C MET A 186 -1.16 42.29 -29.45
N GLY A 187 -2.40 42.55 -29.90
CA GLY A 187 -2.67 43.28 -31.14
C GLY A 187 -2.65 42.43 -32.41
N ALA A 188 -2.60 41.09 -32.27
CA ALA A 188 -2.69 40.20 -33.43
C ALA A 188 -4.10 40.25 -34.05
N GLU A 189 -4.15 40.06 -35.37
CA GLU A 189 -5.43 39.99 -36.07
C GLU A 189 -6.26 38.78 -35.63
N ARG A 190 -7.59 38.93 -35.65
CA ARG A 190 -8.51 37.87 -35.19
C ARG A 190 -8.31 36.55 -35.92
N ILE A 191 -7.99 36.59 -37.21
CA ILE A 191 -7.76 35.41 -38.03
C ILE A 191 -6.51 34.67 -37.58
N GLU A 192 -5.42 35.40 -37.32
CA GLU A 192 -4.16 34.84 -36.84
C GLU A 192 -4.29 34.26 -35.42
N ALA A 193 -5.00 34.97 -34.54
CA ALA A 193 -5.30 34.52 -33.19
C ALA A 193 -6.11 33.22 -33.17
N VAL A 194 -7.14 33.10 -34.03
CA VAL A 194 -7.95 31.88 -34.17
C VAL A 194 -7.12 30.72 -34.72
N ARG A 195 -6.25 30.98 -35.70
CA ARG A 195 -5.38 29.97 -36.32
C ARG A 195 -4.39 29.40 -35.31
N LEU A 196 -3.66 30.27 -34.59
CA LEU A 196 -2.71 29.87 -33.55
C LEU A 196 -3.41 29.20 -32.37
N GLY A 197 -4.57 29.72 -31.94
CA GLY A 197 -5.40 29.12 -30.90
C GLY A 197 -5.81 27.69 -31.22
N THR A 198 -6.31 27.46 -32.44
CA THR A 198 -6.76 26.14 -32.88
C THR A 198 -5.59 25.15 -33.00
N GLY A 199 -4.43 25.61 -33.50
CA GLY A 199 -3.20 24.81 -33.52
C GLY A 199 -2.75 24.41 -32.11
N PHE A 200 -2.78 25.34 -31.17
CA PHE A 200 -2.45 25.11 -29.77
C PHE A 200 -3.42 24.12 -29.09
N PHE A 201 -4.73 24.26 -29.33
CA PHE A 201 -5.76 23.33 -28.85
C PHE A 201 -5.47 21.88 -29.27
N VAL A 202 -5.23 21.66 -30.57
CA VAL A 202 -4.95 20.32 -31.09
C VAL A 202 -3.68 19.77 -30.45
N GLY A 203 -2.62 20.58 -30.36
CA GLY A 203 -1.35 20.18 -29.75
C GLY A 203 -1.49 19.75 -28.29
N ILE A 204 -2.12 20.58 -27.45
CA ILE A 204 -2.24 20.31 -26.02
C ILE A 204 -3.17 19.12 -25.73
N THR A 205 -4.22 18.92 -26.54
CA THR A 205 -5.11 17.76 -26.40
C THR A 205 -4.41 16.46 -26.82
N ILE A 206 -3.59 16.46 -27.86
CA ILE A 206 -2.80 15.27 -28.23
C ILE A 206 -1.80 14.93 -27.12
N VAL A 207 -1.02 15.92 -26.67
CA VAL A 207 -0.01 15.72 -25.62
C VAL A 207 -0.66 15.26 -24.31
N GLY A 208 -1.75 15.91 -23.88
CA GLY A 208 -2.47 15.55 -22.67
C GLY A 208 -2.99 14.11 -22.69
N PHE A 209 -3.58 13.69 -23.81
CA PHE A 209 -4.03 12.31 -23.99
C PHE A 209 -2.87 11.31 -23.93
N LEU A 210 -1.75 11.57 -24.64
CA LEU A 210 -0.58 10.68 -24.64
C LEU A 210 0.04 10.54 -23.24
N VAL A 211 0.14 11.63 -22.49
CA VAL A 211 0.64 11.62 -21.10
C VAL A 211 -0.27 10.77 -20.21
N LEU A 212 -1.58 11.01 -20.21
CA LEU A 212 -2.53 10.23 -19.41
C LEU A 212 -2.47 8.73 -19.74
N ARG A 213 -2.35 8.38 -21.02
CA ARG A 213 -2.22 6.98 -21.45
C ARG A 213 -0.88 6.36 -21.08
N GLY A 214 0.21 7.11 -21.20
CA GLY A 214 1.53 6.68 -20.76
C GLY A 214 1.55 6.35 -19.26
N LEU A 215 0.98 7.25 -18.44
CA LEU A 215 0.83 7.06 -17.00
C LEU A 215 -0.03 5.82 -16.68
N ALA A 216 -1.15 5.62 -17.37
CA ALA A 216 -1.98 4.42 -17.21
C ALA A 216 -1.23 3.13 -17.56
N CYS A 217 -0.39 3.14 -18.60
CA CYS A 217 0.41 1.98 -19.02
C CYS A 217 1.52 1.65 -18.02
N ILE A 218 2.25 2.67 -17.54
CA ILE A 218 3.28 2.53 -16.50
C ILE A 218 2.66 1.95 -15.23
N ASN A 219 1.50 2.45 -14.82
CA ASN A 219 0.80 1.96 -13.63
C ASN A 219 0.39 0.48 -13.78
N LYS A 220 -0.14 0.09 -14.95
CA LYS A 220 -0.45 -1.33 -15.24
C LYS A 220 0.79 -2.22 -15.12
N LYS A 221 1.92 -1.78 -15.67
CA LYS A 221 3.21 -2.52 -15.60
C LYS A 221 3.74 -2.66 -14.16
N GLN A 222 3.61 -1.62 -13.34
CA GLN A 222 3.96 -1.67 -11.91
C GLN A 222 3.08 -2.66 -11.14
N ARG A 223 1.77 -2.66 -11.39
CA ARG A 223 0.82 -3.61 -10.78
C ARG A 223 1.14 -5.06 -11.11
N ASP A 224 1.43 -5.32 -12.38
CA ASP A 224 1.74 -6.68 -12.85
C ASP A 224 3.10 -7.18 -12.34
N LYS A 225 4.03 -6.27 -12.03
CA LYS A 225 5.29 -6.60 -11.32
C LYS A 225 5.05 -6.93 -9.85
N GLY A 226 4.25 -6.15 -9.13
CA GLY A 226 3.94 -6.40 -7.71
C GLY A 226 3.27 -7.77 -7.50
N LYS A 227 2.30 -8.13 -8.35
CA LYS A 227 1.64 -9.45 -8.31
C LYS A 227 2.55 -10.65 -8.56
N LYS A 228 3.68 -10.46 -9.23
CA LYS A 228 4.67 -11.53 -9.50
C LYS A 228 5.64 -11.77 -8.35
N VAL A 229 5.73 -10.85 -7.39
CA VAL A 229 6.62 -10.97 -6.22
C VAL A 229 5.90 -11.67 -5.04
N GLU A 230 4.57 -11.76 -5.08
CA GLU A 230 3.73 -12.44 -4.08
C GLU A 230 3.39 -13.91 -4.43
N LEU A 231 3.87 -14.43 -5.57
CA LEU A 231 3.68 -15.81 -6.07
C LEU A 231 5.00 -16.57 -6.05
#